data_AF-A0A832JSN1-F1
#
_entry.id   AF-A0A832JSN1-F1
#
_cell.length_a   1.000
_cell.length_b   1.000
_cell.length_c   1.000
_cell.angle_alpha   90.00
_cell.angle_beta   90.00
_cell.angle_gamma   90.00
#
_symmetry.space_group_name_H-M   'P 1'
#
loop_
_entity.id
_entity.type
_entity.pdbx_description
1 polymer ?
#
loop_
_entity_poly.entity_id
_entity_poly.type
_entity_poly.pdbx_seq_one_letter_code
_entity_poly.pdbx_strand_id
1 'polypeptide(L)'
;MLNAATTIERLYRLDNYLRILAAELSLGLPSLSIISVTLLANPYSASILLIASVVVLYFWIRWEFSRRHRRAAVFEVTRVAETFIHLGSRSRIWFFPPLTLRLTIVECSSRHEVAKYVDYDTRRVGEKLLLILDRKGRVLASAPLSKPVDVQILMRLN
;
A
#
# COMPACT_ATOMS: atom_id res chain seq x y z
N MET A 1 -12.21 -8.06 6.73
CA MET A 1 -11.83 -6.64 6.52
C MET A 1 -11.60 -6.43 5.04
N LEU A 2 -12.33 -5.50 4.43
CA LEU A 2 -12.11 -5.11 3.04
C LEU A 2 -10.91 -4.16 2.98
N ASN A 3 -10.00 -4.39 2.04
CA ASN A 3 -8.88 -3.48 1.82
C ASN A 3 -9.31 -2.36 0.88
N ALA A 4 -8.87 -1.14 1.18
CA ALA A 4 -8.96 -0.03 0.24
C ALA A 4 -7.88 -0.20 -0.84
N ALA A 5 -8.30 -0.25 -2.11
CA ALA A 5 -7.37 -0.28 -3.23
C ALA A 5 -6.84 1.13 -3.48
N THR A 6 -5.55 1.22 -3.81
CA THR A 6 -4.92 2.46 -4.27
C THR A 6 -4.73 2.44 -5.78
N THR A 7 -4.33 3.55 -6.38
CA THR A 7 -3.92 3.54 -7.80
C THR A 7 -2.57 2.85 -7.94
N ILE A 8 -2.35 2.18 -9.09
CA ILE A 8 -1.09 1.46 -9.36
C ILE A 8 0.12 2.41 -9.29
N GLU A 9 0.00 3.65 -9.78
CA GLU A 9 1.05 4.66 -9.68
C GLU A 9 1.39 5.01 -8.23
N ARG A 10 0.38 5.13 -7.37
CA ARG A 10 0.58 5.44 -5.95
C ARG A 10 1.26 4.27 -5.24
N LEU A 11 0.87 3.04 -5.54
CA LEU A 11 1.54 1.85 -5.04
C LEU A 11 3.02 1.83 -5.46
N TYR A 12 3.32 2.16 -6.72
CA TYR A 12 4.69 2.25 -7.22
C TYR A 12 5.52 3.32 -6.50
N ARG A 13 4.96 4.52 -6.29
CA ARG A 13 5.66 5.59 -5.54
C ARG A 13 5.91 5.18 -4.10
N LEU A 14 4.94 4.55 -3.43
CA LEU A 14 5.10 4.05 -2.06
C LEU A 14 6.20 2.99 -1.98
N ASP A 15 6.19 2.02 -2.90
CA ASP A 15 7.21 0.98 -2.97
C ASP A 15 8.61 1.57 -3.19
N ASN A 16 8.76 2.56 -4.07
CA ASN A 16 10.05 3.24 -4.28
C ASN A 16 10.49 4.02 -3.05
N TYR A 17 9.57 4.74 -2.40
CA TYR A 17 9.88 5.48 -1.18
C TYR A 17 10.35 4.56 -0.06
N LEU A 18 9.66 3.43 0.15
CA LEU A 18 10.05 2.42 1.13
C LEU A 18 11.43 1.82 0.82
N ARG A 19 11.77 1.61 -0.46
CA ARG A 19 13.11 1.19 -0.90
C ARG A 19 14.20 2.17 -0.52
N ILE A 20 13.98 3.45 -0.81
CA ILE A 20 14.94 4.51 -0.48
C ILE A 20 15.09 4.60 1.04
N LEU A 21 13.98 4.65 1.78
CA LEU A 21 13.99 4.72 3.23
C LEU A 21 14.72 3.53 3.87
N ALA A 22 14.51 2.32 3.36
CA ALA A 22 15.21 1.14 3.86
C ALA A 22 16.71 1.16 3.53
N ALA A 23 17.10 1.65 2.36
CA ALA A 23 18.50 1.86 2.01
C ALA A 23 19.16 2.91 2.95
N GLU A 24 18.48 4.03 3.18
CA GLU A 24 18.94 5.08 4.09
C GLU A 24 19.08 4.57 5.53
N LEU A 25 18.10 3.82 6.04
CA LEU A 25 18.16 3.27 7.40
C LEU A 25 19.20 2.16 7.54
N SER A 26 19.34 1.30 6.53
CA SER A 26 20.32 0.20 6.56
C SER A 26 21.77 0.67 6.46
N LEU A 27 22.03 1.84 5.85
CA LEU A 27 23.36 2.47 5.85
C LEU A 27 23.54 3.45 7.01
N GLY A 28 22.51 4.22 7.34
CA GLY A 28 22.54 5.26 8.34
C GLY A 28 22.67 4.72 9.76
N LEU A 29 21.90 3.70 10.13
CA LEU A 29 21.92 3.15 11.50
C LEU A 29 23.28 2.52 11.86
N PRO A 30 23.92 1.68 11.00
CA PRO A 30 25.27 1.21 11.26
C PRO A 30 26.30 2.32 11.30
N SER A 31 26.19 3.32 10.41
CA SER A 31 27.12 4.46 10.40
C SER A 31 27.03 5.28 11.70
N LEU A 32 25.81 5.55 12.18
CA LEU A 32 25.57 6.21 13.46
C LEU A 32 26.06 5.36 14.64
N SER A 33 25.91 4.04 14.56
CA SER A 33 26.46 3.12 15.57
C SER A 33 27.98 3.22 15.65
N ILE A 34 28.69 3.25 14.51
CA ILE A 34 30.15 3.40 14.47
C ILE A 34 30.56 4.74 15.07
N ILE A 35 29.91 5.84 14.66
CA ILE A 35 30.15 7.19 15.21
C ILE A 35 29.94 7.22 16.73
N SER A 36 28.90 6.56 17.23
CA SER A 36 28.62 6.48 18.65
C SER A 36 29.74 5.80 19.44
N VAL A 37 30.40 4.79 18.87
CA VAL A 37 31.54 4.11 19.50
C VAL A 37 32.82 4.94 19.38
N THR A 38 33.12 5.46 18.19
CA THR A 38 34.42 6.07 17.89
C THR A 38 34.53 7.52 18.37
N LEU A 39 33.45 8.30 18.27
CA LEU A 39 33.45 9.73 18.59
C LEU A 39 32.82 10.03 19.95
N LEU A 40 31.76 9.32 20.32
CA LEU A 40 31.03 9.57 21.57
C LEU A 40 31.44 8.62 22.70
N ALA A 41 32.28 7.62 22.44
CA ALA A 41 32.68 6.58 23.38
C ALA A 41 31.48 5.96 24.13
N ASN A 42 30.31 5.90 23.49
CA ASN A 42 29.07 5.44 24.08
C ASN A 42 28.64 4.10 23.45
N PRO A 43 29.05 2.97 24.04
CA PRO A 43 28.75 1.64 23.50
C PRO A 43 27.29 1.24 23.70
N TYR A 44 26.58 1.82 24.66
CA TYR A 44 25.16 1.54 24.90
C TYR A 44 24.28 2.08 23.75
N SER A 45 24.46 3.34 23.36
CA SER A 45 23.73 3.90 22.22
C SER A 45 24.09 3.21 20.90
N ALA A 46 25.36 2.81 20.73
CA ALA A 46 25.78 2.03 19.57
C ALA A 46 25.04 0.69 19.49
N SER A 47 24.93 -0.02 20.61
CA SER A 47 24.23 -1.31 20.68
C SER A 47 22.74 -1.18 20.32
N ILE A 48 22.07 -0.13 20.81
CA ILE A 48 20.66 0.16 20.47
C ILE A 48 20.50 0.41 18.97
N LEU A 49 21.38 1.22 18.37
CA LEU A 49 21.36 1.53 16.94
C LEU A 49 21.62 0.29 16.08
N LEU A 50 22.52 -0.58 16.51
CA LEU A 50 22.83 -1.82 15.82
C LEU A 50 21.66 -2.81 15.88
N ILE A 51 21.01 -2.95 17.04
CA ILE A 51 19.78 -3.75 17.18
C ILE A 51 18.67 -3.17 16.26
N ALA A 52 18.48 -1.85 16.27
CA ALA A 52 17.51 -1.21 15.38
C ALA A 52 17.81 -1.49 13.90
N SER A 53 19.08 -1.46 13.49
CA SER A 53 19.49 -1.81 12.13
C SER A 53 19.11 -3.25 11.75
N VAL A 54 19.34 -4.21 12.64
CA VAL A 54 18.97 -5.62 12.40
C VAL A 54 17.46 -5.78 12.25
N VAL A 55 16.69 -5.10 13.11
CA VAL A 55 15.22 -5.12 13.05
C VAL A 55 14.71 -4.53 11.73
N VAL A 56 15.23 -3.37 11.33
CA VAL A 56 14.87 -2.75 10.04
C VAL A 56 15.19 -3.68 8.88
N LEU A 57 16.37 -4.30 8.88
CA LEU A 57 16.78 -5.24 7.84
C LEU A 57 15.84 -6.46 7.77
N TYR A 58 15.43 -7.02 8.92
CA TYR A 58 14.47 -8.12 8.96
C TYR A 58 13.11 -7.73 8.36
N PHE A 59 12.56 -6.58 8.77
CA PHE A 59 11.31 -6.08 8.22
C PHE A 59 11.40 -5.81 6.72
N TRP A 60 12.54 -5.27 6.28
CA TRP A 60 12.81 -5.00 4.89
C TRP A 60 12.80 -6.28 4.04
N ILE A 61 13.57 -7.29 4.46
CA ILE A 61 13.62 -8.60 3.78
C ILE A 61 12.23 -9.21 3.70
N ARG A 62 11.49 -9.22 4.83
CA ARG A 62 10.14 -9.75 4.89
C ARG A 62 9.19 -9.01 3.94
N TRP A 63 9.29 -7.69 3.87
CA TRP A 63 8.49 -6.87 2.97
C TRP A 63 8.83 -7.14 1.50
N GLU A 64 10.11 -7.23 1.15
CA GLU A 64 10.57 -7.50 -0.22
C GLU A 64 10.14 -8.91 -0.69
N PHE A 65 10.18 -9.91 0.20
CA PHE A 65 9.61 -11.24 -0.08
C PHE A 65 8.10 -11.17 -0.34
N SER A 66 7.35 -10.41 0.47
CA SER A 66 5.90 -10.23 0.24
C SER A 66 5.63 -9.55 -1.11
N ARG A 67 6.45 -8.58 -1.51
CA ARG A 67 6.34 -7.89 -2.79
C ARG A 67 6.53 -8.82 -3.98
N ARG A 68 7.54 -9.69 -3.96
CA ARG A 68 7.81 -10.64 -5.05
C ARG A 68 6.71 -11.69 -5.27
N HIS A 69 5.80 -11.83 -4.32
CA HIS A 69 4.64 -12.72 -4.45
C HIS A 69 3.37 -11.99 -4.91
N ARG A 70 3.46 -10.70 -5.23
CA ARG A 70 2.35 -9.96 -5.82
C ARG A 70 2.11 -10.46 -7.24
N ARG A 71 0.86 -10.38 -7.68
CA ARG A 71 0.45 -10.81 -9.02
C ARG A 71 -0.48 -9.76 -9.61
N ALA A 72 -0.22 -9.38 -10.86
CA ALA A 72 -1.15 -8.59 -11.64
C ALA A 72 -2.09 -9.51 -12.42
N ALA A 73 -3.39 -9.28 -12.32
CA ALA A 73 -4.39 -10.02 -13.08
C ALA A 73 -5.55 -9.10 -13.49
N VAL A 74 -6.19 -9.44 -14.60
CA VAL A 74 -7.33 -8.68 -15.13
C VAL A 74 -8.61 -9.29 -14.57
N PHE A 75 -9.46 -8.43 -14.02
CA PHE A 75 -10.77 -8.77 -13.49
C PHE A 75 -11.87 -7.96 -14.17
N GLU A 76 -13.07 -8.50 -14.18
CA GLU A 76 -14.27 -7.81 -14.64
C GLU A 76 -15.14 -7.47 -13.43
N VAL A 77 -15.62 -6.23 -13.37
CA VAL A 77 -16.49 -5.76 -12.29
C VAL A 77 -17.86 -6.41 -12.43
N THR A 78 -18.23 -7.25 -11.46
CA THR A 78 -19.53 -7.94 -11.47
C THR A 78 -20.56 -7.21 -10.63
N ARG A 79 -20.14 -6.58 -9.53
CA ARG A 79 -21.05 -5.86 -8.64
C ARG A 79 -20.38 -4.62 -8.06
N VAL A 80 -21.16 -3.55 -7.99
CA VAL A 80 -20.79 -2.29 -7.35
C VAL A 80 -21.84 -2.00 -6.29
N ALA A 81 -21.40 -1.75 -5.05
CA ALA A 81 -22.25 -1.34 -3.96
C ALA A 81 -21.70 -0.03 -3.38
N GLU A 82 -22.55 0.99 -3.31
CA GLU A 82 -22.17 2.29 -2.76
C GLU A 82 -22.63 2.39 -1.31
N THR A 83 -21.72 2.74 -0.41
CA THR A 83 -22.02 3.02 0.99
C THR A 83 -21.63 4.44 1.33
N PHE A 84 -22.56 5.18 1.95
CA PHE A 84 -22.33 6.54 2.41
C PHE A 84 -22.11 6.52 3.91
N ILE A 85 -20.93 6.93 4.36
CA ILE A 85 -20.65 7.14 5.77
C ILE A 85 -20.84 8.63 6.06
N HIS A 86 -21.84 8.94 6.88
CA HIS A 86 -22.06 10.28 7.38
C HIS A 86 -21.13 10.54 8.57
N LEU A 87 -20.04 11.28 8.35
CA LEU A 87 -19.18 11.79 9.42
C LEU A 87 -19.74 13.13 9.90
N GLY A 88 -20.79 13.04 10.70
CA GLY A 88 -21.37 14.18 11.41
C GLY A 88 -21.34 13.93 12.91
N SER A 89 -20.57 14.74 13.64
CA SER A 89 -20.80 14.92 15.07
C SER A 89 -21.91 15.96 15.24
N ARG A 90 -23.04 15.59 15.86
CA ARG A 90 -24.07 16.53 16.32
C ARG A 90 -23.56 17.33 17.53
N SER A 91 -22.50 18.13 17.35
CA SER A 91 -22.12 19.12 18.37
C SER A 91 -22.78 20.44 18.02
N ARG A 92 -23.68 20.95 18.90
CA ARG A 92 -24.42 22.22 18.72
C ARG A 92 -23.53 23.47 18.65
N ILE A 93 -22.22 23.33 18.89
CA ILE A 93 -21.33 24.44 19.19
C ILE A 93 -20.47 24.81 17.97
N TRP A 94 -20.27 23.89 17.02
CA TRP A 94 -19.49 24.11 15.81
C TRP A 94 -20.23 23.53 14.61
N PHE A 95 -20.74 24.40 13.73
CA PHE A 95 -21.43 24.00 12.50
C PHE A 95 -20.38 23.52 11.46
N PHE A 96 -19.92 22.27 11.60
CA PHE A 96 -19.18 21.63 10.53
C PHE A 96 -20.19 21.14 9.47
N PRO A 97 -19.99 21.46 8.17
CA PRO A 97 -20.82 20.88 7.13
C PRO A 97 -20.72 19.35 7.22
N PRO A 98 -21.83 18.61 7.05
CA PRO A 98 -21.82 17.16 7.17
C PRO A 98 -20.88 16.58 6.10
N LEU A 99 -19.73 16.07 6.53
CA LEU A 99 -18.83 15.35 5.65
C LEU A 99 -19.45 13.99 5.34
N THR A 100 -19.85 13.78 4.10
CA THR A 100 -20.35 12.49 3.63
C THR A 100 -19.25 11.82 2.84
N LEU A 101 -18.66 10.74 3.37
CA LEU A 101 -17.70 9.93 2.62
C LEU A 101 -18.47 8.88 1.82
N ARG A 102 -18.37 8.95 0.50
CA ARG A 102 -18.84 7.89 -0.41
C ARG A 102 -17.76 6.83 -0.52
N LEU A 103 -18.08 5.60 -0.14
CA LEU A 103 -17.23 4.43 -0.33
C LEU A 103 -17.88 3.54 -1.38
N THR A 104 -17.10 3.14 -2.38
CA THR A 104 -17.57 2.23 -3.43
C THR A 104 -16.98 0.85 -3.15
N ILE A 105 -17.80 -0.10 -2.73
CA ILE A 105 -17.40 -1.50 -2.60
C ILE A 105 -17.52 -2.15 -3.97
N VAL A 106 -16.40 -2.66 -4.46
CA VAL A 106 -16.32 -3.29 -5.78
C VAL A 106 -16.06 -4.78 -5.60
N GLU A 107 -16.89 -5.59 -6.26
CA GLU A 107 -16.70 -7.02 -6.42
C GLU A 107 -16.34 -7.29 -7.88
N CYS A 108 -15.18 -7.91 -8.09
CA CYS A 108 -14.72 -8.29 -9.41
C CYS A 108 -14.47 -9.79 -9.48
N SER A 109 -14.70 -10.38 -10.65
CA SER A 109 -14.40 -11.79 -10.90
C SER A 109 -13.41 -11.94 -12.07
N SER A 110 -12.58 -12.97 -12.00
CA SER A 110 -11.71 -13.38 -13.09
C SER A 110 -11.57 -14.89 -13.08
N ARG A 111 -12.11 -15.56 -14.12
CA ARG A 111 -12.09 -17.01 -14.38
C ARG A 111 -12.44 -17.92 -13.19
N HIS A 112 -11.62 -17.97 -12.14
CA HIS A 112 -11.79 -18.79 -10.94
C HIS A 112 -11.62 -18.02 -9.60
N GLU A 113 -11.39 -16.71 -9.64
CA GLU A 113 -11.19 -15.90 -8.43
C GLU A 113 -12.21 -14.76 -8.35
N VAL A 114 -12.65 -14.47 -7.12
CA VAL A 114 -13.51 -13.32 -6.79
C VAL A 114 -12.77 -12.45 -5.81
N ALA A 115 -12.61 -11.17 -6.14
CA ALA A 115 -11.95 -10.18 -5.32
C ALA A 115 -12.96 -9.12 -4.87
N LYS A 116 -12.91 -8.75 -3.59
CA LYS A 116 -13.72 -7.68 -3.00
C LYS A 116 -12.82 -6.64 -2.38
N TYR A 117 -13.03 -5.38 -2.76
CA TYR A 117 -12.22 -4.27 -2.25
C TYR A 117 -13.05 -2.98 -2.21
N VAL A 118 -12.52 -1.98 -1.51
CA VAL A 118 -13.10 -0.63 -1.49
C VAL A 118 -12.30 0.23 -2.47
N ASP A 119 -12.99 0.84 -3.42
CA ASP A 119 -12.45 1.83 -4.33
C ASP A 119 -12.98 3.22 -3.95
N TYR A 120 -12.18 4.24 -4.19
CA TYR A 120 -12.58 5.64 -4.04
C TYR A 120 -13.04 6.23 -5.38
N ASP A 121 -12.67 5.58 -6.49
CA ASP A 121 -13.15 5.94 -7.82
C ASP A 121 -14.53 5.33 -8.09
N THR A 122 -15.32 6.00 -8.93
CA THR A 122 -16.58 5.44 -9.44
C THR A 122 -16.28 4.38 -10.49
N ARG A 123 -16.86 3.18 -10.31
CA ARG A 123 -16.69 2.03 -11.22
C ARG A 123 -18.02 1.65 -11.84
N ARG A 124 -17.97 1.05 -13.03
CA ARG A 124 -19.17 0.55 -13.73
C ARG A 124 -19.16 -0.98 -13.78
N VAL A 125 -20.33 -1.59 -13.70
CA VAL A 125 -20.50 -3.03 -13.91
C VAL A 125 -20.08 -3.38 -15.35
N GLY A 126 -19.32 -4.45 -15.53
CA GLY A 126 -18.72 -4.87 -16.81
C GLY A 126 -17.41 -4.17 -17.16
N GLU A 127 -16.92 -3.25 -16.32
CA GLU A 127 -15.62 -2.61 -16.52
C GLU A 127 -14.48 -3.62 -16.30
N LYS A 128 -13.50 -3.65 -17.20
CA LYS A 128 -12.29 -4.46 -17.05
C LYS A 128 -11.23 -3.67 -16.30
N LEU A 129 -10.77 -4.23 -15.18
CA LEU A 129 -9.79 -3.64 -14.29
C LEU A 129 -8.54 -4.51 -14.21
N LEU A 130 -7.39 -3.86 -14.22
CA LEU A 130 -6.13 -4.47 -13.84
C LEU A 130 -5.98 -4.33 -12.33
N LEU A 131 -5.96 -5.47 -11.62
CA LEU A 131 -5.78 -5.52 -10.18
C LEU A 131 -4.40 -6.09 -9.84
N ILE A 132 -3.73 -5.47 -8.88
CA ILE A 132 -2.53 -6.01 -8.25
C ILE A 132 -2.95 -6.67 -6.94
N LEU A 133 -2.72 -7.97 -6.84
CA LEU A 133 -3.05 -8.81 -5.71
C LEU A 133 -1.80 -9.12 -4.89
N ASP A 134 -1.97 -9.18 -3.56
CA ASP A 134 -0.99 -9.77 -2.65
C ASP A 134 -1.06 -11.31 -2.71
N ARG A 135 -0.07 -12.01 -2.12
CA ARG A 135 -0.02 -13.48 -2.01
C ARG A 135 -1.31 -14.09 -1.42
N LYS A 136 -2.03 -13.33 -0.60
CA LYS A 136 -3.29 -13.73 0.04
C LYS A 136 -4.54 -13.43 -0.81
N GLY A 137 -4.39 -13.02 -2.07
CA GLY A 137 -5.51 -12.64 -2.94
C GLY A 137 -6.16 -11.31 -2.57
N ARG A 138 -5.47 -10.46 -1.79
CA ARG A 138 -5.99 -9.14 -1.38
C ARG A 138 -5.64 -8.11 -2.44
N VAL A 139 -6.58 -7.25 -2.79
CA VAL A 139 -6.34 -6.14 -3.72
C VAL A 139 -5.49 -5.07 -3.04
N LEU A 140 -4.37 -4.72 -3.67
CA LEU A 140 -3.46 -3.65 -3.26
C LEU A 140 -3.67 -2.39 -4.10
N ALA A 141 -3.82 -2.59 -5.42
CA ALA A 141 -4.07 -1.51 -6.34
C ALA A 141 -5.03 -1.92 -7.47
N SER A 142 -5.75 -0.93 -7.98
CA SER A 142 -6.64 -1.04 -9.13
C SER A 142 -6.28 0.02 -10.19
N ALA A 143 -6.43 -0.35 -11.46
CA ALA A 143 -6.43 0.60 -12.57
C ALA A 143 -7.42 0.13 -13.65
N PRO A 144 -8.17 1.04 -14.28
CA PRO A 144 -9.04 0.69 -15.38
C PRO A 144 -8.22 0.43 -16.65
N LEU A 145 -8.63 -0.55 -17.46
CA LEU A 145 -7.96 -0.80 -18.74
C LEU A 145 -8.06 0.39 -19.71
N SER A 146 -9.05 1.25 -19.54
CA SER A 146 -9.23 2.47 -20.33
C SER A 146 -8.12 3.51 -20.11
N LYS A 147 -7.44 3.46 -18.96
CA LYS A 147 -6.29 4.30 -18.65
C LYS A 147 -5.06 3.40 -18.47
N PRO A 148 -4.40 3.01 -19.57
CA PRO A 148 -3.30 2.06 -19.50
C PRO A 148 -2.18 2.62 -18.62
N VAL A 149 -1.74 1.80 -17.66
CA VAL A 149 -0.58 2.08 -16.83
C VAL A 149 0.67 1.73 -17.64
N ASP A 150 1.72 2.53 -17.48
CA ASP A 150 3.00 2.28 -18.14
C ASP A 150 3.49 0.85 -17.84
N VAL A 151 3.80 0.11 -18.89
CA VAL A 151 4.27 -1.28 -18.83
C VAL A 151 5.55 -1.37 -17.98
N GLN A 152 6.40 -0.34 -17.98
CA GLN A 152 7.59 -0.28 -17.14
C GLN A 152 7.25 -0.30 -15.64
N ILE A 153 6.15 0.37 -15.25
CA ILE A 153 5.68 0.39 -13.86
C ILE A 153 5.17 -1.00 -13.47
N LEU A 154 4.43 -1.66 -14.36
CA LEU A 154 3.93 -3.02 -14.15
C LEU A 154 5.05 -4.05 -14.02
N MET A 155 6.07 -3.97 -14.88
CA MET A 155 7.26 -4.84 -14.80
C MET A 155 8.06 -4.62 -13.52
N ARG A 156 8.06 -3.41 -12.95
CA ARG A 156 8.76 -3.13 -11.68
C ARG A 156 7.94 -3.53 -10.45
N LEU A 157 6.64 -3.75 -10.59
CA LEU A 157 5.73 -4.08 -9.48
C LEU A 157 5.53 -5.60 -9.31
N ASN A 158 5.65 -6.37 -10.40
CA ASN A 158 5.73 -7.84 -10.39
C ASN A 158 7.16 -8.31 -10.13
#